data_AF-A0A354DH59-F1
#
_entry.id   AF-A0A354DH59-F1
#
_cell.length_a   1.000
_cell.length_b   1.000
_cell.length_c   1.000
_cell.angle_alpha   90.00
_cell.angle_beta   90.00
_cell.angle_gamma   90.00
#
_symmetry.space_group_name_H-M   'P 1'
#
loop_
_entity.id
_entity.type
_entity.pdbx_description
1 polymer ?
#
loop_
_entity_poly.entity_id
_entity_poly.type
_entity_poly.pdbx_seq_one_letter_code
_entity_poly.pdbx_strand_id
1 'polypeptide(L)' 'MWTVIFISPSQKSAEIIQKRLTEEGFLVKIKQIGQSPQYEILVPESELDEIQEVLNSILH' A
#
# COMPACT_ATOMS: atom_id res chain seq x y z
N MET A 1 10.93 -4.71 9.24
CA MET A 1 11.27 -3.44 8.54
C MET A 1 10.00 -2.90 7.86
N TRP A 2 10.01 -1.72 7.23
CA TRP A 2 8.91 -1.30 6.32
C TRP A 2 9.33 -1.59 4.89
N THR A 3 8.47 -2.25 4.12
CA THR A 3 8.74 -2.63 2.73
C THR A 3 7.71 -1.98 1.79
N VAL A 4 8.14 -1.63 0.57
CA VAL A 4 7.26 -1.05 -0.46
C VAL A 4 6.61 -2.19 -1.23
N ILE A 5 5.27 -2.22 -1.26
CA ILE A 5 4.50 -3.25 -1.97
C ILE A 5 3.88 -2.75 -3.27
N PHE A 6 3.68 -1.44 -3.39
CA PHE A 6 3.02 -0.84 -4.54
C PHE A 6 3.42 0.63 -4.69
N ILE A 7 3.45 1.11 -5.94
CA ILE A 7 3.65 2.52 -6.25
C ILE A 7 2.44 3.00 -7.04
N SER A 8 1.68 3.90 -6.44
CA SER A 8 0.49 4.49 -7.04
C SER A 8 0.83 5.80 -7.77
N PRO A 9 0.26 6.06 -8.97
CA PRO A 9 0.47 7.29 -9.72
C PRO A 9 -0.41 8.46 -9.26
N SER A 10 -1.21 8.28 -8.20
CA SER A 10 -1.99 9.35 -7.60
C SER A 10 -2.21 9.10 -6.10
N GLN A 11 -2.41 10.18 -5.34
CA GLN A 11 -2.70 10.10 -3.91
C GLN A 11 -4.01 9.32 -3.67
N LYS A 12 -5.04 9.65 -4.45
CA LYS A 12 -6.37 9.03 -4.31
C LYS A 12 -6.32 7.51 -4.47
N SER A 13 -5.60 7.01 -5.47
CA SER A 13 -5.44 5.56 -5.67
C SER A 13 -4.63 4.92 -4.53
N ALA A 14 -3.64 5.61 -3.97
CA ALA A 14 -2.88 5.12 -2.82
C ALA A 14 -3.76 5.03 -1.56
N GLU A 15 -4.58 6.05 -1.32
CA GLU A 15 -5.53 6.11 -0.19
C GLU A 15 -6.60 5.02 -0.26
N ILE A 16 -7.08 4.68 -1.46
CA ILE A 16 -8.02 3.56 -1.64
C ILE A 16 -7.37 2.24 -1.21
N ILE A 17 -6.15 1.96 -1.67
CA ILE A 17 -5.43 0.72 -1.32
C ILE A 17 -5.12 0.68 0.17
N GLN A 18 -4.62 1.78 0.74
CA GLN A 18 -4.39 1.88 2.18
C GLN A 18 -5.66 1.60 2.96
N LYS A 19 -6.78 2.24 2.60
CA LYS A 19 -8.05 2.06 3.28
C LYS A 19 -8.49 0.59 3.27
N ARG A 20 -8.44 -0.08 2.11
CA ARG A 20 -8.81 -1.49 1.98
C ARG A 20 -7.96 -2.39 2.87
N LEU A 21 -6.64 -2.21 2.83
CA LEU A 21 -5.73 -3.00 3.66
C LEU A 21 -5.91 -2.71 5.17
N THR A 22 -6.17 -1.46 5.55
CA THR A 22 -6.46 -1.11 6.94
C THR A 22 -7.82 -1.62 7.41
N GLU A 23 -8.82 -1.74 6.53
CA GLU A 23 -10.11 -2.37 6.84
C GLU A 23 -9.95 -3.86 7.18
N GLU A 24 -8.98 -4.55 6.57
CA GLU A 24 -8.61 -5.93 6.88
C GLU A 24 -7.72 -6.05 8.14
N GLY A 25 -7.31 -4.93 8.73
CA GLY A 25 -6.53 -4.88 9.97
C GLY A 25 -5.02 -4.70 9.78
N PHE A 26 -4.53 -4.53 8.55
CA PHE A 26 -3.10 -4.34 8.29
C PHE A 26 -2.62 -2.92 8.54
N LEU A 27 -1.35 -2.81 8.96
CA LEU A 27 -0.68 -1.53 9.10
C LEU A 27 -0.12 -1.07 7.75
N VAL A 28 -0.60 0.09 7.27
CA VAL A 28 -0.20 0.63 5.97
C VAL A 28 0.18 2.10 6.05
N LYS A 29 1.31 2.45 5.44
CA LYS A 29 1.78 3.83 5.29
C LYS A 29 1.80 4.23 3.82
N ILE A 30 1.43 5.48 3.56
CA ILE A 30 1.62 6.10 2.25
C ILE A 30 2.75 7.11 2.37
N LYS A 31 3.65 7.13 1.39
CA LYS A 31 4.74 8.10 1.31
C LYS A 31 4.86 8.64 -0.12
N GLN A 32 4.89 9.96 -0.27
CA GLN A 32 5.12 10.58 -1.58
C GLN A 32 6.61 10.50 -1.96
N ILE A 33 6.89 10.23 -3.24
CA ILE A 33 8.24 10.20 -3.79
C ILE A 33 8.56 11.54 -4.47
N GLY A 34 9.39 12.34 -3.80
CA GLY A 34 9.92 13.59 -4.36
C GLY A 34 8.82 14.58 -4.77
N GLN A 35 9.01 15.23 -5.92
CA GLN A 35 8.06 16.19 -6.48
C GLN A 35 7.06 15.57 -7.48
N SER A 36 7.21 14.27 -7.78
CA SER A 36 6.30 13.58 -8.69
C SER A 36 5.03 13.16 -7.96
N PRO A 37 3.88 13.01 -8.64
CA PRO A 37 2.65 12.51 -8.03
C PRO A 37 2.69 10.97 -7.84
N GLN A 38 3.81 10.44 -7.37
CA GLN A 38 3.99 9.01 -7.11
C GLN A 38 4.00 8.76 -5.60
N TYR A 39 3.32 7.69 -5.19
CA TYR A 39 3.08 7.37 -3.79
C TYR A 39 3.43 5.92 -3.53
N GLU A 40 4.41 5.69 -2.67
CA GLU A 40 4.77 4.38 -2.14
C GLU A 40 3.74 3.95 -1.11
N ILE A 41 3.32 2.70 -1.21
CA ILE A 41 2.51 2.03 -0.20
C ILE A 41 3.45 1.07 0.53
N LEU A 42 3.61 1.31 1.83
CA LEU A 42 4.51 0.55 2.68
C LEU A 42 3.76 -0.23 3.74
N VAL A 43 4.27 -1.43 4.04
CA VAL A 43 3.72 -2.33 5.05
C VAL A 43 4.84 -2.93 5.90
N PRO A 44 4.56 -3.41 7.12
CA PRO A 44 5.51 -4.22 7.87
C PRO A 44 5.89 -5.47 7.08
N GLU A 45 7.19 -5.73 6.99
CA GLU A 45 7.73 -6.91 6.32
C GLU A 45 7.18 -8.23 6.88
N SER A 46 6.83 -8.27 8.17
CA SER A 46 6.22 -9.43 8.83
C SER A 46 4.83 -9.79 8.30
N GLU A 47 4.14 -8.87 7.65
CA GLU A 47 2.78 -9.04 7.12
C GLU A 47 2.78 -9.15 5.58
N LEU A 48 3.97 -9.19 4.95
CA LEU A 48 4.10 -9.09 3.49
C LEU A 48 3.37 -10.19 2.75
N ASP A 49 3.53 -11.45 3.17
CA ASP A 49 2.93 -12.60 2.48
C ASP A 49 1.39 -12.52 2.50
N GLU A 50 0.80 -12.25 3.67
CA GLU A 50 -0.65 -12.09 3.83
C GLU A 50 -1.20 -10.91 3.01
N ILE A 51 -0.47 -9.79 3.01
CA ILE A 51 -0.86 -8.60 2.25
C ILE A 51 -0.79 -8.84 0.75
N GLN A 52 0.14 -9.65 0.24
CA GLN A 52 0.18 -9.97 -1.19
C GLN A 52 -1.08 -10.71 -1.65
N GLU A 53 -1.61 -11.62 -0.84
CA GLU A 53 -2.85 -12.35 -1.18
C GLU A 53 -4.05 -11.39 -1.27
N VAL A 54 -4.17 -10.48 -0.30
CA VAL A 54 -5.25 -9.49 -0.26
C VAL A 54 -5.08 -8.43 -1.36
N LEU A 55 -3.86 -7.94 -1.59
CA LEU A 55 -3.57 -6.93 -2.61
C LEU A 55 -3.96 -7.39 -4.00
N ASN A 56 -3.68 -8.66 -4.35
CA ASN A 56 -4.10 -9.23 -5.63
C ASN A 56 -5.62 -9.20 -5.81
N SER A 57 -6.38 -9.39 -4.73
CA SER A 57 -7.85 -9.30 -4.74
C SER A 57 -8.37 -7.86 -4.81
N ILE A 58 -7.59 -6.86 -4.39
CA ILE A 58 -7.94 -5.43 -4.48
C ILE A 58 -7.68 -4.88 -5.90
N LEU A 59 -6.66 -5.40 -6.58
CA LEU A 59 -6.22 -4.91 -7.90
C LEU A 59 -6.94 -5.56 -9.09
N HIS A 60 -7.61 -6.70 -8.89
CA HIS A 60 -8.50 -7.35 -9.87
C HIS A 60 -9.95 -6.92 -9.70
#